data_AF-A0A6B3UEV8-F1
#
_entry.id   AF-A0A6B3UEV8-F1
#
_cell.length_a   1.000
_cell.length_b   1.000
_cell.length_c   1.000
_cell.angle_alpha   90.00
_cell.angle_beta   90.00
_cell.angle_gamma   90.00
#
_symmetry.space_group_name_H-M   'P 1'
#
loop_
_entity.id
_entity.type
_entity.pdbx_description
1 polymer ?
#
loop_
_entity_poly.entity_id
_entity_poly.type
_entity_poly.pdbx_seq_one_letter_code
_entity_poly.pdbx_strand_id
1 'polypeptide(L)'
;MVEHDFLSVNFEPFEAETLARHEALDRAREMVVEDPNILGGAPVVRGTRIPVHDVAAALNAGRSTQEIQAAYSTLNAEQIELARLYASANPQRGRPSTSQRKGMELVSEKRVARRRRT
;
A
#
# COMPACT_ATOMS: atom_id res chain seq x y z
N MET A 1 -9.00 -2.99 -49.74
CA MET A 1 -8.09 -4.14 -49.59
C MET A 1 -7.33 -3.87 -48.30
N VAL A 2 -7.59 -4.63 -47.24
CA VAL A 2 -6.87 -4.47 -45.97
C VAL A 2 -5.87 -5.62 -45.92
N GLU A 3 -4.59 -5.30 -45.96
CA GLU A 3 -3.52 -6.26 -45.69
C GLU A 3 -3.30 -6.33 -44.18
N HIS A 4 -3.31 -7.55 -43.64
CA HIS A 4 -2.97 -7.81 -42.25
C HIS A 4 -1.53 -8.33 -42.20
N ASP A 5 -0.61 -7.46 -41.79
CA ASP A 5 0.78 -7.84 -41.53
C ASP A 5 0.98 -8.15 -40.04
N PHE A 6 1.92 -9.06 -39.73
CA PHE A 6 2.18 -9.50 -38.36
C PHE A 6 3.33 -8.72 -37.72
N LEU A 7 3.11 -8.22 -36.51
CA LEU A 7 4.16 -7.67 -35.65
C LEU A 7 4.61 -8.76 -34.64
N SER A 8 5.88 -9.17 -34.72
CA SER A 8 6.49 -10.02 -33.68
C SER A 8 7.23 -9.17 -32.65
N VAL A 9 6.90 -9.35 -31.37
CA VAL A 9 7.59 -8.72 -30.23
C VAL A 9 8.23 -9.83 -29.40
N ASN A 10 9.50 -9.68 -29.04
CA ASN A 10 10.16 -10.61 -28.12
C ASN A 10 9.78 -10.28 -26.67
N PHE A 11 9.18 -11.25 -25.97
CA PHE A 11 8.76 -11.12 -24.57
C PHE A 11 9.73 -11.73 -23.55
N GLU A 12 10.70 -12.54 -23.98
CA GLU A 12 11.68 -13.22 -23.11
C GLU A 12 12.33 -12.31 -22.05
N PRO A 13 12.83 -11.09 -22.36
CA PRO A 13 13.44 -10.24 -21.34
C PRO A 13 12.46 -9.78 -20.26
N PHE A 14 11.16 -9.71 -20.57
CA PHE A 14 10.13 -9.31 -19.62
C PHE A 14 9.71 -10.46 -18.71
N GLU A 15 9.87 -11.71 -19.12
CA GLU A 15 9.44 -12.88 -18.35
C GLU A 15 10.23 -13.02 -17.04
N ALA A 16 11.56 -12.94 -17.12
CA ALA A 16 12.42 -13.04 -15.94
C ALA A 16 12.19 -11.88 -14.95
N GLU A 17 12.08 -10.65 -15.46
CA GLU A 17 11.78 -9.48 -14.62
C GLU A 17 10.41 -9.60 -13.95
N THR A 18 9.39 -10.04 -14.71
CA THR A 18 8.03 -10.21 -14.21
C THR A 18 7.98 -11.25 -13.09
N LEU A 19 8.67 -12.38 -13.26
CA LEU A 19 8.75 -13.41 -12.23
C LEU A 19 9.42 -12.90 -10.95
N ALA A 20 10.59 -12.25 -11.08
CA ALA A 20 11.28 -11.68 -9.93
C ALA A 20 10.43 -10.63 -9.19
N ARG A 21 9.69 -9.80 -9.93
CA ARG A 21 8.80 -8.80 -9.34
C ARG A 21 7.56 -9.42 -8.69
N HIS A 22 7.06 -10.53 -9.24
CA HIS A 22 5.98 -11.29 -8.64
C HIS A 22 6.40 -11.90 -7.30
N GLU A 23 7.56 -12.56 -7.25
CA GLU A 23 8.12 -13.12 -6.02
C GLU A 23 8.35 -12.06 -4.94
N ALA A 24 8.82 -10.87 -5.34
CA ALA A 24 8.97 -9.75 -4.40
C ALA A 24 7.61 -9.28 -3.84
N LEU A 25 6.56 -9.26 -4.67
CA LEU A 25 5.22 -8.90 -4.24
C LEU A 25 4.62 -9.95 -3.29
N ASP A 26 4.88 -11.23 -3.53
CA ASP A 26 4.42 -12.30 -2.64
C ASP A 26 5.10 -12.22 -1.26
N ARG A 27 6.42 -12.01 -1.22
CA ARG A 27 7.13 -11.71 0.04
C ARG A 27 6.57 -10.47 0.74
N ALA A 28 6.25 -9.43 -0.02
CA ALA A 28 5.64 -8.23 0.54
C ALA A 28 4.26 -8.52 1.17
N ARG A 29 3.45 -9.38 0.55
CA ARG A 29 2.14 -9.81 1.10
C ARG A 29 2.30 -10.67 2.35
N GLU A 30 3.23 -11.63 2.36
CA GLU A 30 3.49 -12.51 3.50
C GLU A 30 3.94 -11.75 4.75
N MET A 31 4.70 -10.66 4.55
CA MET A 31 5.15 -9.78 5.61
C MET A 31 3.99 -9.02 6.29
N VAL A 32 2.84 -8.87 5.63
CA VAL A 32 1.74 -8.03 6.13
C VAL A 32 0.69 -8.85 6.88
N VAL A 33 0.15 -8.27 7.94
CA VAL A 33 -1.01 -8.80 8.68
C VAL A 33 -2.09 -7.74 8.76
N GLU A 34 -3.33 -8.16 8.52
CA GLU A 34 -4.54 -7.38 8.73
C GLU A 34 -5.40 -8.10 9.78
N ASP A 35 -5.48 -7.55 10.98
CA ASP A 35 -6.28 -8.10 12.09
C ASP A 35 -7.14 -6.98 12.69
N PRO A 36 -8.48 -7.13 12.77
CA PRO A 36 -9.37 -6.13 13.38
C PRO A 36 -8.96 -5.70 14.81
N ASN A 37 -8.27 -6.57 15.56
CA ASN A 37 -7.78 -6.30 16.90
C ASN A 37 -6.46 -5.49 16.90
N ILE A 38 -5.79 -5.37 15.75
CA ILE A 38 -4.54 -4.63 15.58
C ILE A 38 -4.82 -3.40 14.71
N LEU A 39 -4.77 -2.22 15.35
CA LEU A 39 -5.02 -0.92 14.68
C LEU A 39 -6.31 -0.89 13.84
N GLY A 40 -7.35 -1.63 14.26
CA GLY A 40 -8.64 -1.65 13.58
C GLY A 40 -8.60 -2.33 12.20
N GLY A 41 -7.68 -3.27 11.99
CA GLY A 41 -7.53 -3.98 10.71
C GLY A 41 -6.66 -3.25 9.69
N ALA A 42 -5.94 -2.20 10.10
CA ALA A 42 -4.97 -1.57 9.22
C ALA A 42 -3.85 -2.57 8.85
N PRO A 43 -3.34 -2.56 7.60
CA PRO A 43 -2.21 -3.40 7.21
C PRO A 43 -0.96 -3.02 8.01
N VAL A 44 -0.44 -3.96 8.80
CA VAL A 44 0.75 -3.79 9.64
C VAL A 44 1.85 -4.78 9.25
N VAL A 45 3.11 -4.42 9.50
CA VAL A 45 4.21 -5.37 9.39
C VAL A 45 4.07 -6.44 10.47
N ARG A 46 4.11 -7.72 10.08
CA ARG A 46 3.95 -8.88 10.97
C ARG A 46 4.86 -8.78 12.18
N GLY A 47 4.30 -9.06 13.36
CA GLY A 47 5.03 -8.99 14.64
C GLY A 47 5.19 -7.57 15.18
N THR A 48 4.63 -6.55 14.52
CA THR A 48 4.69 -5.15 14.95
C THR A 48 3.28 -4.52 14.97
N ARG A 49 3.21 -3.30 15.50
CA ARG A 49 2.05 -2.42 15.33
C ARG A 49 2.39 -1.23 14.41
N ILE A 50 3.28 -1.45 13.44
CA ILE A 50 3.76 -0.41 12.52
C ILE A 50 2.99 -0.51 11.20
N PRO A 51 2.21 0.51 10.82
CA PRO A 51 1.45 0.49 9.57
C PRO A 51 2.36 0.48 8.34
N VAL A 52 2.06 -0.38 7.39
CA VAL A 52 2.81 -0.53 6.14
C VAL A 52 2.79 0.77 5.33
N HIS A 53 1.62 1.41 5.29
CA HIS A 53 1.44 2.66 4.55
C HIS A 53 2.21 3.84 5.15
N ASP A 54 2.43 3.86 6.47
CA ASP A 54 3.21 4.92 7.12
C ASP A 54 4.70 4.80 6.76
N VAL A 55 5.23 3.57 6.73
CA VAL A 55 6.60 3.28 6.27
C VAL A 55 6.77 3.68 4.80
N ALA A 56 5.83 3.28 3.94
CA ALA A 56 5.85 3.64 2.53
C ALA A 56 5.73 5.16 2.32
N ALA A 57 4.87 5.85 3.09
CA ALA A 57 4.72 7.30 3.03
C ALA A 57 6.01 8.02 3.46
N ALA A 58 6.72 7.51 4.47
CA ALA A 58 8.01 8.05 4.90
C ALA A 58 9.07 7.95 3.79
N LEU A 59 9.16 6.79 3.11
CA LEU A 59 10.05 6.62 1.96
C LEU A 59 9.67 7.56 0.81
N ASN A 60 8.38 7.66 0.48
CA ASN A 60 7.89 8.54 -0.57
C ASN A 60 8.09 10.04 -0.25
N ALA A 61 8.18 10.39 1.03
CA ALA A 61 8.54 11.72 1.50
C ALA A 61 10.07 11.99 1.47
N GLY A 62 10.88 11.05 0.98
CA GLY A 62 12.32 11.19 0.80
C GLY A 62 13.15 10.80 2.03
N ARG A 63 12.56 10.18 3.06
CA ARG A 63 13.36 9.63 4.17
C ARG A 63 14.14 8.42 3.70
N SER A 64 15.39 8.33 4.12
CA SER A 64 16.24 7.17 3.89
C SER A 64 15.79 5.96 4.71
N THR A 65 16.13 4.76 4.23
CA THR A 65 15.89 3.50 4.97
C THR A 65 16.51 3.53 6.36
N GLN A 66 17.66 4.18 6.54
CA GLN A 66 18.36 4.30 7.82
C GLN A 66 17.59 5.18 8.82
N GLU A 67 17.06 6.32 8.37
CA GLU A 67 16.22 7.19 9.22
C GLU A 67 14.93 6.49 9.63
N ILE A 68 14.31 5.73 8.72
CA ILE A 68 13.12 4.95 9.01
C ILE A 68 13.44 3.83 10.00
N GLN A 69 14.56 3.13 9.83
CA GLN A 69 15.00 2.09 10.75
C GLN A 69 15.36 2.65 12.13
N ALA A 70 15.92 3.87 12.20
CA ALA A 70 16.15 4.56 13.47
C ALA A 70 14.83 4.91 14.18
N ALA A 71 13.80 5.30 13.43
CA ALA A 71 12.46 5.54 13.98
C ALA A 71 11.73 4.24 14.38
N TYR A 72 11.97 3.16 13.64
CA TYR A 72 11.34 1.85 13.80
C TYR A 72 12.39 0.75 13.91
N SER A 73 13.03 0.65 15.09
CA SER A 73 14.15 -0.26 15.33
C SER A 73 13.81 -1.75 15.18
N THR A 74 12.53 -2.11 15.22
CA THR A 74 12.06 -3.49 14.98
C THR A 74 12.01 -3.86 13.50
N LEU A 75 12.09 -2.88 12.59
CA LEU A 75 12.08 -3.13 11.16
C LEU A 75 13.51 -3.32 10.64
N ASN A 76 13.66 -4.22 9.70
CA ASN A 76 14.87 -4.36 8.91
C ASN A 76 14.72 -3.66 7.55
N ALA A 77 15.84 -3.51 6.83
CA ALA A 77 15.87 -2.82 5.54
C ALA A 77 14.99 -3.50 4.47
N GLU A 78 14.94 -4.83 4.45
CA GLU A 78 14.08 -5.58 3.51
C GLU A 78 12.60 -5.27 3.77
N GLN A 79 12.17 -5.28 5.03
CA GLN A 79 10.80 -4.97 5.40
C GLN A 79 10.38 -3.55 5.00
N ILE A 80 11.31 -2.60 5.11
CA ILE A 80 11.08 -1.21 4.69
C ILE A 80 10.86 -1.12 3.17
N GLU A 81 11.66 -1.81 2.37
CA GLU A 81 11.49 -1.85 0.92
C GLU A 81 10.23 -2.61 0.49
N LEU A 82 9.95 -3.75 1.11
CA LEU A 82 8.73 -4.53 0.88
C LEU A 82 7.48 -3.73 1.26
N ALA A 83 7.55 -2.87 2.27
CA ALA A 83 6.42 -2.00 2.63
C ALA A 83 6.08 -1.01 1.50
N ARG A 84 7.08 -0.44 0.83
CA ARG A 84 6.88 0.41 -0.35
C ARG A 84 6.23 -0.37 -1.50
N LEU A 85 6.74 -1.57 -1.78
CA LEU A 85 6.18 -2.43 -2.82
C LEU A 85 4.72 -2.81 -2.51
N TYR A 86 4.43 -3.23 -1.29
CA TYR A 86 3.08 -3.55 -0.83
C TYR A 86 2.12 -2.37 -1.01
N ALA A 87 2.52 -1.17 -0.56
CA ALA A 87 1.69 0.02 -0.64
C ALA A 87 1.41 0.44 -2.10
N SER A 88 2.36 0.23 -3.02
CA SER A 88 2.15 0.48 -4.44
C SER A 88 1.11 -0.47 -5.06
N ALA A 89 1.13 -1.74 -4.66
CA ALA A 89 0.22 -2.76 -5.17
C ALA A 89 -1.15 -2.73 -4.47
N ASN A 90 -1.21 -2.25 -3.24
CA ASN A 90 -2.40 -2.14 -2.41
C ASN A 90 -2.54 -0.70 -1.90
N PRO A 91 -2.95 0.26 -2.74
CA PRO A 91 -3.08 1.66 -2.32
C PRO A 91 -4.05 1.80 -1.14
N GLN A 92 -3.67 2.62 -0.15
CA GLN A 92 -4.51 2.86 1.00
C GLN A 92 -5.85 3.45 0.55
N ARG A 93 -6.95 2.84 1.01
CA ARG A 93 -8.29 3.34 0.74
C ARG A 93 -8.44 4.72 1.35
N GLY A 94 -8.61 5.72 0.50
CA GLY A 94 -8.94 7.07 0.92
C GLY A 94 -10.33 7.14 1.56
N ARG A 95 -10.61 8.27 2.22
CA ARG A 95 -11.99 8.59 2.63
C ARG A 95 -12.88 8.49 1.39
N PRO A 96 -14.08 7.86 1.48
CA PRO A 96 -15.02 7.79 0.37
C PRO A 96 -15.18 9.18 -0.26
N SER A 97 -14.92 9.25 -1.57
CA SER A 97 -14.93 10.53 -2.29
C SER A 97 -16.32 11.15 -2.23
N THR A 98 -16.38 12.45 -1.96
CA THR A 98 -17.64 13.22 -2.05
C THR A 98 -18.27 13.15 -3.43
N SER A 99 -17.49 12.90 -4.48
CA SER A 99 -17.99 12.71 -5.85
C SER A 99 -18.94 11.52 -5.99
N GLN A 100 -18.81 10.50 -5.14
CA GLN A 100 -19.74 9.36 -5.09
C GLN A 100 -21.15 9.77 -4.65
N ARG A 101 -21.34 11.01 -4.14
CA ARG A 101 -22.63 11.57 -3.73
C ARG A 101 -23.31 12.41 -4.83
N LYS A 102 -22.74 12.50 -6.05
CA LYS A 102 -23.31 13.31 -7.12
C LYS A 102 -24.70 12.75 -7.51
N GLY A 103 -25.75 13.55 -7.36
CA GLY A 103 -27.14 13.14 -7.59
C GLY A 103 -27.85 12.55 -6.37
N MET A 104 -27.20 12.50 -5.20
CA MET A 104 -27.84 12.15 -3.93
C MET A 104 -28.21 13.43 -3.16
N GLU A 105 -29.44 13.51 -2.67
CA GLU A 105 -29.84 14.58 -1.75
C GLU A 105 -29.36 14.25 -0.33
N LEU A 106 -28.73 15.21 0.33
CA LEU A 106 -28.27 15.06 1.71
C LEU A 106 -29.48 15.13 2.65
N VAL A 107 -29.99 13.98 3.10
CA VAL A 107 -31.15 13.91 4.02
C VAL A 107 -30.82 14.45 5.41
N SER A 108 -29.60 14.21 5.90
CA SER A 108 -29.17 14.74 7.20
C SER A 108 -27.64 14.79 7.31
N GLU A 109 -27.12 15.82 8.00
CA GLU A 109 -25.72 15.90 8.44
C GLU A 109 -25.69 15.95 9.97
N LYS A 110 -25.02 14.97 10.59
CA LYS A 110 -24.76 14.97 12.03
C LYS A 110 -23.26 15.12 12.26
N ARG A 111 -22.84 16.26 12.82
CA ARG A 111 -21.47 16.44 13.30
C ARG A 111 -21.37 15.91 14.71
N VAL A 112 -20.57 14.85 14.89
CA VAL A 112 -20.31 14.29 16.21
C VAL A 112 -19.11 15.03 16.79
N ALA A 113 -19.32 15.70 17.94
CA ALA A 113 -18.22 16.30 18.68
C ALA A 113 -17.22 15.21 19.09
N ARG A 114 -15.93 15.44 18.83
CA ARG A 114 -14.88 14.50 19.23
C ARG A 114 -14.91 14.39 20.75
N ARG A 115 -15.26 13.22 21.27
CA ARG A 115 -15.28 12.97 22.72
C ARG A 115 -13.86 13.19 23.25
N ARG A 116 -13.67 14.22 24.08
CA ARG A 116 -12.41 14.38 24.82
C ARG A 116 -12.29 13.17 25.75
N ARG A 117 -11.22 12.39 25.58
CA ARG A 117 -10.80 11.39 26.58
C ARG A 117 -10.12 12.18 27.69
N THR A 118 -10.73 12.17 28.88
CA THR A 118 -10.10 12.51 30.15
C THR A 118 -9.13 11.42 30.55
#